data_AF-A0A1F8XTR1-F1
#
_entry.id   AF-A0A1F8XTR1-F1
#
_cell.length_a   1.000
_cell.length_b   1.000
_cell.length_c   1.000
_cell.angle_alpha   90.00
_cell.angle_beta   90.00
_cell.angle_gamma   90.00
#
_symmetry.space_group_name_H-M   'P 1'
#
loop_
_entity.id
_entity.type
_entity.pdbx_description
1 polymer ?
#
loop_
_entity_poly.entity_id
_entity_poly.type
_entity_poly.pdbx_seq_one_letter_code
_entity_poly.pdbx_strand_id
1 'polypeptide(L)'
;MKKTGSAILLVLSILFLSTTAGAASNFRKQFEESYRANRFDALGFLVRTNKAIMPDEIKGIMKEALSPEKGYAERMELLDLASAMASMYKHWHNIDALANEVESIIRAEIKKEEARVAELTKWDRFEKTLGNFVMREKTMEMEAKGLAPVVYPHWYHRLFYECKACHQDIVQMRRGTNSITHARIDEGKVCGACHNGKTAFSSKENCKRCHSAGLPEAEKLVDIKKVDIKAVKEAADRLGSVFNPEALPNKTIPLDRFGNIDWTLMREKKAFSPLKSAVKAAQKDEIRDNTILFEPPMVYIKKVVFDHKTHSSQIKCAVCHPSIFKEALGANPVSMTEMSNGNFCGYCHGKVSFKFADCNRCHTKAMNEGAGGAIIRKQQ
;
A
#
# COMPACT_ATOMS: atom_id res chain seq x y z
N MET A 1 68.27 -64.18 -19.46
CA MET A 1 68.21 -64.73 -18.08
C MET A 1 67.28 -63.86 -17.25
N LYS A 2 66.42 -64.54 -16.48
CA LYS A 2 65.41 -64.01 -15.55
C LYS A 2 66.01 -63.00 -14.56
N LYS A 3 65.22 -61.98 -14.18
CA LYS A 3 64.74 -61.83 -12.80
C LYS A 3 63.62 -60.79 -12.71
N THR A 4 62.50 -61.29 -12.20
CA THR A 4 61.29 -60.63 -11.73
C THR A 4 61.56 -59.79 -10.48
N GLY A 5 60.89 -58.65 -10.36
CA GLY A 5 60.83 -57.86 -9.13
C GLY A 5 59.56 -57.01 -9.11
N SER A 6 58.56 -57.47 -8.38
CA SER A 6 57.31 -56.77 -8.05
C SER A 6 57.58 -55.48 -7.29
N ALA A 7 56.93 -54.38 -7.68
CA ALA A 7 56.72 -53.22 -6.82
C ALA A 7 55.26 -52.74 -7.00
N ILE A 8 54.46 -53.05 -5.98
CA ILE A 8 53.08 -52.59 -5.80
C ILE A 8 53.14 -51.10 -5.48
N LEU A 9 52.64 -50.24 -6.38
CA LEU A 9 52.45 -48.82 -6.11
C LEU A 9 51.04 -48.63 -5.53
N LEU A 10 50.98 -48.40 -4.21
CA LEU A 10 49.76 -48.09 -3.49
C LEU A 10 49.34 -46.65 -3.84
N VAL A 11 48.30 -46.50 -4.66
CA VAL A 11 47.68 -45.19 -4.92
C VAL A 11 46.92 -44.77 -3.67
N LEU A 12 47.52 -43.89 -2.88
CA LEU A 12 46.89 -43.26 -1.74
C LEU A 12 45.89 -42.21 -2.26
N SER A 13 44.63 -42.62 -2.39
CA SER A 13 43.51 -41.72 -2.69
C SER A 13 43.32 -40.75 -1.53
N ILE A 14 43.90 -39.56 -1.63
CA ILE A 14 43.56 -38.42 -0.78
C ILE A 14 42.17 -37.96 -1.19
N LEU A 15 41.16 -38.47 -0.49
CA LEU A 15 39.80 -37.95 -0.53
C LEU A 15 39.80 -36.55 0.06
N PHE A 16 39.76 -35.55 -0.83
CA PHE A 16 39.31 -34.21 -0.52
C PHE A 16 37.89 -34.28 0.06
N LEU A 17 37.75 -34.08 1.37
CA LEU A 17 36.47 -33.69 1.98
C LEU A 17 36.32 -32.19 1.84
N SER A 18 36.01 -31.75 0.63
CA SER A 18 35.33 -30.48 0.40
C SER A 18 33.90 -30.64 0.90
N THR A 19 33.61 -30.12 2.09
CA THR A 19 32.25 -30.03 2.63
C THR A 19 31.45 -29.07 1.75
N THR A 20 30.61 -29.66 0.91
CA THR A 20 29.57 -28.98 0.17
C THR A 20 28.61 -28.29 1.14
N ALA A 21 28.43 -26.98 0.98
CA ALA A 21 27.26 -26.29 1.49
C ALA A 21 26.01 -26.95 0.88
N GLY A 22 25.08 -27.48 1.71
CA GLY A 22 23.80 -27.95 1.17
C GLY A 22 22.97 -28.97 1.96
N ALA A 23 23.40 -29.51 3.11
CA ALA A 23 22.55 -30.43 3.89
C ALA A 23 22.66 -30.19 5.39
N ALA A 24 21.52 -30.02 6.07
CA ALA A 24 21.44 -29.96 7.52
C ALA A 24 22.08 -31.22 8.15
N SER A 25 22.99 -31.03 9.10
CA SER A 25 23.61 -32.15 9.81
C SER A 25 22.57 -32.96 10.59
N ASN A 26 22.89 -34.21 10.93
CA ASN A 26 21.99 -35.04 11.74
C ASN A 26 21.69 -34.37 13.11
N PHE A 27 22.70 -33.71 13.69
CA PHE A 27 22.53 -32.89 14.89
C PHE A 27 21.53 -31.76 14.67
N ARG A 28 21.70 -30.98 13.59
CA ARG A 28 20.81 -29.85 13.26
C ARG A 28 19.35 -30.28 13.15
N LYS A 29 19.09 -31.37 12.42
CA LYS A 29 17.73 -31.91 12.25
C LYS A 29 17.11 -32.31 13.59
N GLN A 30 17.84 -33.04 14.43
CA GLN A 30 17.37 -33.44 15.75
C GLN A 30 17.11 -32.24 16.67
N PHE A 31 17.96 -31.22 16.56
CA PHE A 31 17.78 -29.97 17.29
C PHE A 31 16.53 -29.22 16.80
N GLU A 32 16.36 -29.02 15.50
CA GLU A 32 15.20 -28.34 14.90
C GLU A 32 13.88 -29.04 15.26
N GLU A 33 13.82 -30.36 15.14
CA GLU A 33 12.65 -31.15 15.54
C GLU A 33 12.33 -30.98 17.03
N SER A 34 13.35 -31.02 17.88
CA SER A 34 13.18 -30.87 19.33
C SER A 34 12.84 -29.44 19.74
N TYR A 35 13.34 -28.44 19.01
CA TYR A 35 13.05 -27.02 19.20
C TYR A 35 11.60 -26.72 18.82
N ARG A 36 11.16 -27.16 17.63
CA ARG A 36 9.76 -27.00 17.19
C ARG A 36 8.77 -27.75 18.08
N ALA A 37 9.18 -28.87 18.67
CA ALA A 37 8.36 -29.66 19.60
C ALA A 37 8.48 -29.23 21.07
N ASN A 38 9.22 -28.15 21.39
CA ASN A 38 9.46 -27.68 22.76
C ASN A 38 10.00 -28.76 23.73
N ARG A 39 10.85 -29.69 23.24
CA ARG A 39 11.44 -30.77 24.04
C ARG A 39 12.74 -30.32 24.72
N PHE A 40 12.63 -29.52 25.78
CA PHE A 40 13.79 -28.91 26.45
C PHE A 40 14.80 -29.93 27.00
N ASP A 41 14.35 -31.07 27.54
CA ASP A 41 15.25 -32.13 28.03
C ASP A 41 16.12 -32.71 26.91
N ALA A 42 15.50 -32.97 25.75
CA ALA A 42 16.18 -33.47 24.56
C ALA A 42 17.17 -32.43 24.03
N LEU A 43 16.78 -31.16 23.98
CA LEU A 43 17.67 -30.07 23.57
C LEU A 43 18.87 -29.94 24.52
N GLY A 44 18.66 -30.01 25.83
CA GLY A 44 19.74 -29.99 26.82
C GLY A 44 20.71 -31.17 26.66
N PHE A 45 20.18 -32.38 26.40
CA PHE A 45 21.00 -33.55 26.09
C PHE A 45 21.83 -33.35 24.81
N LEU A 46 21.21 -32.89 23.73
CA LEU A 46 21.87 -32.63 22.44
C LEU A 46 22.99 -31.60 22.61
N VAL A 47 22.74 -30.49 23.29
CA VAL A 47 23.72 -29.40 23.50
C VAL A 47 24.91 -29.86 24.33
N ARG A 48 24.68 -30.68 25.37
CA ARG A 48 25.74 -31.20 26.23
C ARG A 48 26.62 -32.24 25.52
N THR A 49 26.01 -33.12 24.73
CA THR A 49 26.70 -34.23 24.06
C THR A 49 27.45 -33.80 22.79
N ASN A 50 27.07 -32.68 22.19
CA ASN A 50 27.61 -32.21 20.91
C ASN A 50 28.47 -30.93 21.02
N LYS A 51 29.08 -30.67 22.17
CA LYS A 51 29.87 -29.46 22.46
C LYS A 51 30.87 -29.09 21.35
N ALA A 52 31.54 -30.08 20.77
CA ALA A 52 32.61 -29.88 19.79
C ALA A 52 32.10 -29.41 18.42
N ILE A 53 30.91 -29.86 17.99
CA ILE A 53 30.38 -29.58 16.66
C ILE A 53 29.48 -28.35 16.61
N MET A 54 28.93 -27.94 17.75
CA MET A 54 27.98 -26.82 17.83
C MET A 54 28.54 -25.49 17.28
N PRO A 55 29.79 -25.08 17.56
CA PRO A 55 30.34 -23.84 17.00
C PRO A 55 30.32 -23.81 15.46
N ASP A 56 30.68 -24.92 14.82
CA ASP A 56 30.71 -25.02 13.36
C ASP A 56 29.30 -25.08 12.79
N GLU A 57 28.37 -25.79 13.45
CA GLU A 57 26.97 -25.79 13.04
C GLU A 57 26.39 -24.38 13.10
N ILE A 58 26.49 -23.69 14.24
CA ILE A 58 25.98 -22.32 14.45
C ILE A 58 26.53 -21.38 13.37
N LYS A 59 27.84 -21.39 13.13
CA LYS A 59 28.47 -20.59 12.07
C LYS A 59 27.99 -20.98 10.67
N GLY A 60 27.76 -22.27 10.44
CA GLY A 60 27.17 -22.78 9.21
C GLY A 60 25.77 -22.23 8.96
N ILE A 61 24.91 -22.22 9.99
CA ILE A 61 23.56 -21.63 9.93
C ILE A 61 23.64 -20.14 9.62
N MET A 62 24.53 -19.41 10.30
CA MET A 62 24.71 -17.96 10.07
C MET A 62 25.14 -17.68 8.63
N LYS A 63 26.10 -18.46 8.10
CA LYS A 63 26.55 -18.33 6.70
C LYS A 63 25.42 -18.63 5.71
N GLU A 64 24.63 -19.66 5.97
CA GLU A 64 23.47 -20.02 5.16
C GLU A 64 22.41 -18.91 5.17
N ALA A 65 22.11 -18.35 6.35
CA ALA A 65 21.16 -17.28 6.52
C ALA A 65 21.56 -16.02 5.72
N LEU A 66 22.85 -15.67 5.75
CA LEU A 66 23.39 -14.51 5.06
C LEU A 66 23.57 -14.70 3.55
N SER A 67 23.19 -15.85 3.01
CA SER A 67 23.34 -16.11 1.59
C SER A 67 22.39 -15.24 0.75
N PRO A 68 22.82 -14.75 -0.44
CA PRO A 68 22.05 -13.83 -1.27
C PRO A 68 20.69 -14.37 -1.75
N GLU A 69 20.56 -15.69 -1.90
CA GLU A 69 19.34 -16.37 -2.34
C GLU A 69 18.22 -16.39 -1.30
N LYS A 70 18.51 -16.13 -0.02
CA LYS A 70 17.53 -16.20 1.07
C LYS A 70 16.70 -14.93 1.16
N GLY A 71 15.38 -15.08 1.22
CA GLY A 71 14.47 -13.98 1.56
C GLY A 71 14.61 -13.56 3.02
N TYR A 72 14.11 -12.37 3.39
CA TYR A 72 14.19 -11.87 4.78
C TYR A 72 13.57 -12.85 5.79
N ALA A 73 12.37 -13.39 5.51
CA ALA A 73 11.69 -14.32 6.42
C ALA A 73 12.51 -15.60 6.67
N GLU A 74 13.03 -16.22 5.61
CA GLU A 74 13.85 -17.43 5.71
C GLU A 74 15.20 -17.17 6.38
N ARG A 75 15.82 -16.02 6.10
CA ARG A 75 17.04 -15.56 6.78
C ARG A 75 16.81 -15.42 8.28
N MET A 76 15.71 -14.80 8.69
CA MET A 76 15.38 -14.60 10.10
C MET A 76 15.04 -15.92 10.80
N GLU A 77 14.39 -16.87 10.14
CA GLU A 77 14.15 -18.22 10.69
C GLU A 77 15.48 -18.94 11.00
N LEU A 78 16.43 -18.89 10.06
CA LEU A 78 17.75 -19.48 10.26
C LEU A 78 18.54 -18.79 11.39
N LEU A 79 18.50 -17.45 11.46
CA LEU A 79 19.17 -16.71 12.53
C LEU A 79 18.52 -16.96 13.90
N ASP A 80 17.20 -17.15 13.97
CA ASP A 80 16.51 -17.53 15.22
C ASP A 80 16.99 -18.91 15.70
N LEU A 81 17.08 -19.89 14.80
CA LEU A 81 17.62 -21.21 15.10
C LEU A 81 19.08 -21.13 15.60
N ALA A 82 19.93 -20.35 14.92
CA ALA A 82 21.31 -20.13 15.34
C ALA A 82 21.39 -19.46 16.72
N SER A 83 20.48 -18.51 17.00
CA SER A 83 20.40 -17.79 18.27
C SER A 83 19.98 -18.70 19.41
N ALA A 84 18.99 -19.58 19.17
CA ALA A 84 18.58 -20.60 20.12
C ALA A 84 19.74 -21.56 20.44
N MET A 85 20.41 -22.09 19.41
CA MET A 85 21.58 -22.95 19.60
C MET A 85 22.70 -22.26 20.37
N ALA A 86 23.03 -21.01 20.03
CA ALA A 86 24.10 -20.24 20.68
C ALA A 86 23.75 -19.87 22.13
N SER A 87 22.48 -19.55 22.41
CA SER A 87 21.99 -19.26 23.76
C SER A 87 22.07 -20.49 24.67
N MET A 88 21.69 -21.65 24.14
CA MET A 88 21.87 -22.91 24.87
C MET A 88 23.36 -23.24 25.04
N TYR A 89 24.16 -23.09 23.99
CA TYR A 89 25.61 -23.30 24.09
C TYR A 89 26.24 -22.44 25.21
N LYS A 90 25.85 -21.16 25.30
CA LYS A 90 26.23 -20.27 26.38
C LYS A 90 25.80 -20.79 27.74
N HIS A 91 24.55 -21.23 27.90
CA HIS A 91 24.04 -21.70 29.19
C HIS A 91 24.79 -22.94 29.72
N TRP A 92 25.01 -23.96 28.89
CA TRP A 92 25.63 -25.22 29.34
C TRP A 92 27.16 -25.20 29.32
N HIS A 93 27.79 -24.36 28.51
CA HIS A 93 29.25 -24.35 28.33
C HIS A 93 29.93 -23.05 28.76
N ASN A 94 29.17 -22.04 29.19
CA ASN A 94 29.65 -20.73 29.64
C ASN A 94 30.51 -19.99 28.59
N ILE A 95 30.15 -20.14 27.31
CA ILE A 95 30.81 -19.48 26.17
C ILE A 95 29.77 -18.62 25.44
N ASP A 96 29.93 -17.30 25.49
CA ASP A 96 28.97 -16.34 24.97
C ASP A 96 29.32 -15.77 23.59
N ALA A 97 30.56 -15.96 23.12
CA ALA A 97 31.07 -15.41 21.86
C ALA A 97 30.12 -15.64 20.67
N LEU A 98 29.60 -16.86 20.51
CA LEU A 98 28.66 -17.21 19.45
C LEU A 98 27.29 -16.55 19.63
N ALA A 99 26.81 -16.42 20.87
CA ALA A 99 25.53 -15.77 21.15
C ALA A 99 25.61 -14.27 20.82
N ASN A 100 26.71 -13.61 21.21
CA ASN A 100 26.96 -12.21 20.91
C ASN A 100 27.13 -11.97 19.39
N GLU A 101 27.77 -12.90 18.68
CA GLU A 101 27.95 -12.83 17.22
C GLU A 101 26.61 -12.96 16.48
N VAL A 102 25.80 -13.97 16.81
CA VAL A 102 24.46 -14.16 16.22
C VAL A 102 23.55 -12.97 16.52
N GLU A 103 23.54 -12.48 17.76
CA GLU A 103 22.73 -11.33 18.14
C GLU A 103 23.13 -10.06 17.37
N SER A 104 24.43 -9.83 17.17
CA SER A 104 24.92 -8.72 16.35
C SER A 104 24.40 -8.79 14.91
N ILE A 105 24.41 -9.98 14.31
CA ILE A 105 23.90 -10.20 12.95
C ILE A 105 22.38 -10.02 12.88
N ILE A 106 21.63 -10.56 13.85
CA ILE A 106 20.18 -10.36 13.96
C ILE A 106 19.84 -8.86 14.03
N ARG A 107 20.53 -8.11 14.90
CA ARG A 107 20.33 -6.66 15.03
C ARG A 107 20.65 -5.93 13.73
N ALA A 108 21.70 -6.34 13.01
CA ALA A 108 22.06 -5.74 11.73
C ALA A 108 21.00 -6.01 10.65
N GLU A 109 20.49 -7.24 10.53
CA GLU A 109 19.46 -7.58 9.54
C GLU A 109 18.10 -6.95 9.87
N ILE A 110 17.72 -6.89 11.15
CA ILE A 110 16.52 -6.13 11.57
C ILE A 110 16.68 -4.66 11.19
N LYS A 111 17.81 -4.01 11.50
CA LYS A 111 18.05 -2.61 11.16
C LYS A 111 18.01 -2.36 9.65
N LYS A 112 18.55 -3.30 8.86
CA LYS A 112 18.50 -3.25 7.40
C LYS A 112 17.07 -3.36 6.87
N GLU A 113 16.26 -4.25 7.45
CA GLU A 113 14.86 -4.39 7.10
C GLU A 113 14.03 -3.18 7.54
N GLU A 114 14.25 -2.66 8.75
CA GLU A 114 13.63 -1.43 9.22
C GLU A 114 13.93 -0.27 8.28
N ALA A 115 15.18 -0.11 7.83
CA ALA A 115 15.55 0.91 6.85
C ALA A 115 14.83 0.70 5.49
N ARG A 116 14.74 -0.55 5.02
CA ARG A 116 14.03 -0.90 3.79
C ARG A 116 12.54 -0.58 3.89
N VAL A 117 11.89 -1.00 4.98
CA VAL A 117 10.47 -0.74 5.24
C VAL A 117 10.23 0.75 5.41
N ALA A 118 11.08 1.46 6.16
CA ALA A 118 10.99 2.90 6.36
C ALA A 118 11.07 3.65 5.03
N GLU A 119 11.96 3.26 4.11
CA GLU A 119 12.03 3.89 2.78
C GLU A 119 10.80 3.56 1.92
N LEU A 120 10.33 2.31 1.93
CA LEU A 120 9.12 1.92 1.18
C LEU A 120 7.86 2.65 1.66
N THR A 121 7.74 2.80 2.98
CA THR A 121 6.56 3.37 3.66
C THR A 121 6.70 4.85 3.99
N LYS A 122 7.85 5.46 3.65
CA LYS A 122 8.18 6.89 3.89
C LYS A 122 7.07 7.84 3.47
N TRP A 123 6.36 7.47 2.40
CA TRP A 123 5.33 8.29 1.78
C TRP A 123 3.90 7.95 2.24
N ASP A 124 3.69 6.81 2.91
CA ASP A 124 2.37 6.29 3.28
C ASP A 124 1.61 7.26 4.19
N ARG A 125 2.34 7.98 5.05
CA ARG A 125 1.76 9.02 5.90
C ARG A 125 1.02 10.09 5.10
N PHE A 126 1.51 10.46 3.91
CA PHE A 126 0.90 11.49 3.06
C PHE A 126 -0.34 10.96 2.34
N GLU A 127 -0.45 9.64 2.16
CA GLU A 127 -1.55 8.94 1.48
C GLU A 127 -2.62 8.41 2.44
N LYS A 128 -2.43 8.60 3.75
CA LYS A 128 -3.39 8.17 4.78
C LYS A 128 -4.79 8.73 4.57
N THR A 129 -4.86 9.98 4.12
CA THR A 129 -6.14 10.65 3.82
C THR A 129 -6.63 10.23 2.45
N LEU A 130 -7.87 9.73 2.39
CA LEU A 130 -8.45 9.19 1.16
C LEU A 130 -8.32 10.17 -0.01
N GLY A 131 -7.73 9.65 -1.08
CA GLY A 131 -7.45 10.32 -2.33
C GLY A 131 -6.13 11.06 -2.37
N ASN A 132 -5.47 11.32 -1.23
CA ASN A 132 -4.13 11.90 -1.27
C ASN A 132 -3.14 10.94 -1.88
N PHE A 133 -2.18 11.51 -2.59
CA PHE A 133 -1.05 10.76 -3.09
C PHE A 133 0.20 11.60 -3.25
N VAL A 134 1.35 10.92 -3.25
CA VAL A 134 2.63 11.53 -3.56
C VAL A 134 3.02 11.20 -5.00
N MET A 135 3.27 12.23 -5.80
CA MET A 135 3.86 12.06 -7.13
C MET A 135 5.37 11.93 -6.97
N ARG A 136 5.91 10.78 -7.34
CA ARG A 136 7.28 10.33 -7.05
C ARG A 136 7.96 9.63 -8.22
N GLU A 137 7.36 9.69 -9.40
CA GLU A 137 7.87 9.08 -10.63
C GLU A 137 9.18 9.73 -11.10
N LYS A 138 9.40 11.01 -10.74
CA LYS A 138 10.58 11.80 -11.11
C LYS A 138 11.38 12.28 -9.89
N THR A 139 11.41 11.50 -8.81
CA THR A 139 12.05 11.92 -7.54
C THR A 139 13.51 12.31 -7.73
N MET A 140 14.30 11.54 -8.49
CA MET A 140 15.71 11.90 -8.75
C MET A 140 15.88 13.25 -9.47
N GLU A 141 15.01 13.56 -10.44
CA GLU A 141 15.03 14.85 -11.16
C GLU A 141 14.63 16.02 -10.22
N MET A 142 13.69 15.77 -9.30
CA MET A 142 13.26 16.76 -8.30
C MET A 142 14.37 17.00 -7.28
N GLU A 143 14.97 15.94 -6.74
CA GLU A 143 16.07 16.01 -5.77
C GLU A 143 17.30 16.74 -6.34
N ALA A 144 17.66 16.49 -7.60
CA ALA A 144 18.73 17.21 -8.30
C ALA A 144 18.50 18.72 -8.37
N LYS A 145 17.24 19.17 -8.25
CA LYS A 145 16.84 20.59 -8.22
C LYS A 145 16.51 21.08 -6.80
N GLY A 146 16.78 20.28 -5.77
CA GLY A 146 16.45 20.59 -4.37
C GLY A 146 14.96 20.62 -4.09
N LEU A 147 14.14 19.93 -4.89
CA LEU A 147 12.69 19.87 -4.74
C LEU A 147 12.26 18.55 -4.11
N ALA A 148 11.33 18.64 -3.16
CA ALA A 148 10.66 17.47 -2.61
C ALA A 148 9.66 16.87 -3.63
N PRO A 149 9.31 15.59 -3.49
CA PRO A 149 8.15 15.01 -4.19
C PRO A 149 6.87 15.82 -3.95
N VAL A 150 5.93 15.72 -4.89
CA VAL A 150 4.70 16.53 -4.84
C VAL A 150 3.62 15.80 -4.04
N VAL A 151 3.05 16.46 -3.03
CA VAL A 151 1.83 15.98 -2.36
C VAL A 151 0.63 16.53 -3.11
N TYR A 152 -0.22 15.66 -3.64
CA TYR A 152 -1.48 16.05 -4.26
C TYR A 152 -2.65 15.73 -3.32
N PRO A 153 -3.30 16.77 -2.74
CA PRO A 153 -4.41 16.59 -1.83
C PRO A 153 -5.75 16.46 -2.56
N HIS A 154 -6.15 15.26 -2.97
CA HIS A 154 -7.37 15.08 -3.74
C HIS A 154 -8.63 15.46 -2.94
N TRP A 155 -8.64 15.25 -1.62
CA TRP A 155 -9.74 15.69 -0.76
C TRP A 155 -9.92 17.22 -0.79
N TYR A 156 -8.82 17.98 -0.81
CA TYR A 156 -8.87 19.44 -0.80
C TYR A 156 -9.46 19.96 -2.11
N HIS A 157 -9.06 19.39 -3.24
CA HIS A 157 -9.63 19.74 -4.55
C HIS A 157 -11.12 19.37 -4.63
N ARG A 158 -11.53 18.25 -4.00
CA ARG A 158 -12.92 17.79 -3.97
C ARG A 158 -13.88 18.66 -3.15
N LEU A 159 -13.36 19.56 -2.32
CA LEU A 159 -14.19 20.59 -1.69
C LEU A 159 -14.75 21.57 -2.72
N PHE A 160 -14.04 21.77 -3.83
CA PHE A 160 -14.36 22.78 -4.84
C PHE A 160 -14.79 22.20 -6.18
N TYR A 161 -14.40 20.96 -6.50
CA TYR A 161 -14.65 20.34 -7.80
C TYR A 161 -15.19 18.90 -7.68
N GLU A 162 -16.10 18.53 -8.58
CA GLU A 162 -16.51 17.14 -8.78
C GLU A 162 -15.45 16.36 -9.57
N CYS A 163 -15.51 15.03 -9.53
CA CYS A 163 -14.53 14.18 -10.21
C CYS A 163 -14.46 14.47 -11.72
N LYS A 164 -15.62 14.67 -12.36
CA LYS A 164 -15.74 14.95 -13.80
C LYS A 164 -15.16 16.31 -14.22
N ALA A 165 -14.95 17.23 -13.27
CA ALA A 165 -14.35 18.52 -13.55
C ALA A 165 -12.87 18.39 -13.98
N CYS A 166 -12.20 17.31 -13.53
CA CYS A 166 -10.81 17.02 -13.85
C CYS A 166 -10.67 15.76 -14.72
N HIS A 167 -11.46 14.72 -14.44
CA HIS A 167 -11.35 13.42 -15.09
C HIS A 167 -12.39 13.24 -16.20
N GLN A 168 -12.04 12.87 -17.42
CA GLN A 168 -10.71 12.46 -17.93
C GLN A 168 -10.02 13.58 -18.74
N ASP A 169 -10.57 14.80 -18.77
CA ASP A 169 -10.13 15.81 -19.75
C ASP A 169 -8.80 16.49 -19.39
N ILE A 170 -8.58 16.74 -18.10
CA ILE A 170 -7.37 17.40 -17.61
C ILE A 170 -6.35 16.35 -17.20
N VAL A 171 -6.82 15.33 -16.48
CA VAL A 171 -6.00 14.22 -15.97
C VAL A 171 -6.74 12.91 -16.09
N GLN A 172 -6.01 11.85 -16.38
CA GLN A 172 -6.51 10.49 -16.30
C GLN A 172 -6.59 10.02 -14.85
N MET A 173 -7.61 9.24 -14.52
CA MET A 173 -7.81 8.70 -13.17
C MET A 173 -6.94 7.47 -12.89
N ARG A 174 -5.66 7.50 -13.28
CA ARG A 174 -4.68 6.42 -13.06
C ARG A 174 -3.31 7.03 -12.73
N ARG A 175 -2.68 6.53 -11.66
CA ARG A 175 -1.33 6.98 -11.27
C ARG A 175 -0.31 6.62 -12.34
N GLY A 176 0.70 7.46 -12.51
CA GLY A 176 1.77 7.26 -13.50
C GLY A 176 1.38 7.47 -14.98
N THR A 177 0.09 7.55 -15.35
CA THR A 177 -0.30 7.74 -16.77
C THR A 177 -0.34 9.20 -17.20
N ASN A 178 -0.40 10.12 -16.26
CA ASN A 178 -0.38 11.54 -16.53
C ASN A 178 1.06 12.02 -16.68
N SER A 179 1.47 12.39 -17.90
CA SER A 179 2.78 13.03 -18.12
C SER A 179 2.77 14.45 -17.52
N ILE A 180 3.08 14.61 -16.25
CA ILE A 180 3.11 15.92 -15.56
C ILE A 180 4.52 16.48 -15.65
N THR A 181 4.69 17.60 -16.35
CA THR A 181 5.96 18.33 -16.49
C THR A 181 5.71 19.83 -16.37
N HIS A 182 6.72 20.60 -15.97
CA HIS A 182 6.61 22.06 -15.93
C HIS A 182 6.26 22.65 -17.31
N ALA A 183 6.82 22.11 -18.40
CA ALA A 183 6.45 22.53 -19.76
C ALA A 183 4.94 22.43 -20.02
N ARG A 184 4.30 21.31 -19.64
CA ARG A 184 2.84 21.15 -19.79
C ARG A 184 2.06 22.04 -18.83
N ILE A 185 2.58 22.28 -17.63
CA ILE A 185 1.96 23.20 -16.67
C ILE A 185 1.99 24.64 -17.22
N ASP A 186 3.12 25.06 -17.80
CA ASP A 186 3.28 26.38 -18.41
C ASP A 186 2.39 26.57 -19.65
N GLU A 187 2.11 25.50 -20.38
CA GLU A 187 1.11 25.45 -21.47
C GLU A 187 -0.35 25.50 -20.97
N GLY A 188 -0.61 25.58 -19.66
CA GLY A 188 -1.96 25.60 -19.10
C GLY A 188 -2.65 24.22 -19.07
N LYS A 189 -1.90 23.12 -19.16
CA LYS A 189 -2.42 21.75 -19.04
C LYS A 189 -2.21 21.20 -17.63
N VAL A 190 -2.85 20.08 -17.31
CA VAL A 190 -2.73 19.39 -16.02
C VAL A 190 -2.95 20.37 -14.84
N CYS A 191 -1.99 20.53 -13.93
CA CYS A 191 -2.04 21.51 -12.84
C CYS A 191 -2.18 22.96 -13.35
N GLY A 192 -1.56 23.29 -14.48
CA GLY A 192 -1.57 24.62 -15.09
C GLY A 192 -2.94 25.06 -15.61
N ALA A 193 -3.88 24.13 -15.79
CA ALA A 193 -5.27 24.46 -16.15
C ALA A 193 -5.91 25.40 -15.10
N CYS A 194 -5.52 25.25 -13.83
CA CYS A 194 -6.01 26.07 -12.72
C CYS A 194 -4.90 26.88 -12.04
N HIS A 195 -3.69 26.32 -11.86
CA HIS A 195 -2.56 26.99 -11.20
C HIS A 195 -1.82 27.97 -12.14
N ASN A 196 -2.59 28.94 -12.64
CA ASN A 196 -2.21 29.92 -13.66
C ASN A 196 -2.18 31.36 -13.12
N GLY A 197 -2.34 31.56 -11.82
CA GLY A 197 -2.40 32.87 -11.18
C GLY A 197 -3.77 33.56 -11.25
N LYS A 198 -4.74 32.99 -11.99
CA LYS A 198 -6.11 33.51 -12.12
C LYS A 198 -7.10 32.65 -11.35
N THR A 199 -7.20 31.36 -11.69
CA THR A 199 -8.14 30.42 -11.03
C THR A 199 -7.61 30.01 -9.65
N ALA A 200 -6.33 29.66 -9.60
CA ALA A 200 -5.59 29.36 -8.38
C ALA A 200 -4.21 30.04 -8.43
N PHE A 201 -3.45 29.92 -7.33
CA PHE A 201 -2.10 30.47 -7.26
C PHE A 201 -1.21 29.98 -8.42
N SER A 202 -0.28 30.83 -8.85
CA SER A 202 0.64 30.53 -9.95
C SER A 202 1.60 29.39 -9.58
N SER A 203 1.74 28.43 -10.50
CA SER A 203 2.71 27.34 -10.40
C SER A 203 4.18 27.77 -10.59
N LYS A 204 4.44 29.01 -11.04
CA LYS A 204 5.80 29.50 -11.33
C LYS A 204 6.61 29.93 -10.10
N GLU A 205 5.94 30.38 -9.05
CA GLU A 205 6.59 31.02 -7.89
C GLU A 205 6.39 30.24 -6.58
N ASN A 206 5.49 29.26 -6.58
CA ASN A 206 4.97 28.62 -5.37
C ASN A 206 5.42 27.16 -5.23
N CYS A 207 6.67 26.84 -5.55
CA CYS A 207 7.17 25.47 -5.66
C CYS A 207 6.85 24.63 -4.42
N LYS A 208 7.09 25.17 -3.21
CA LYS A 208 6.86 24.49 -1.92
C LYS A 208 5.39 24.19 -1.61
N ARG A 209 4.43 24.79 -2.32
CA ARG A 209 3.00 24.47 -2.14
C ARG A 209 2.64 23.11 -2.73
N CYS A 210 3.39 22.67 -3.74
CA CYS A 210 3.20 21.36 -4.37
C CYS A 210 4.32 20.40 -3.96
N HIS A 211 5.58 20.81 -4.14
CA HIS A 211 6.79 20.09 -3.74
C HIS A 211 6.98 20.16 -2.23
N SER A 212 6.13 19.45 -1.49
CA SER A 212 5.98 19.55 -0.04
C SER A 212 6.15 18.23 0.70
N ALA A 213 6.38 17.11 0.01
CA ALA A 213 6.49 15.82 0.68
C ALA A 213 7.73 15.81 1.61
N GLY A 214 7.49 15.69 2.92
CA GLY A 214 8.53 15.80 3.95
C GLY A 214 8.80 17.22 4.46
N LEU A 215 8.05 18.23 3.99
CA LEU A 215 8.11 19.61 4.48
C LEU A 215 6.89 19.93 5.37
N PRO A 216 7.01 20.90 6.31
CA PRO A 216 5.89 21.32 7.17
C PRO A 216 4.62 21.74 6.40
N GLU A 217 4.77 22.25 5.18
CA GLU A 217 3.67 22.67 4.30
C GLU A 217 2.70 21.52 3.98
N ALA A 218 3.19 20.27 3.93
CA ALA A 218 2.34 19.12 3.67
C ALA A 218 1.47 18.73 4.87
N GLU A 219 1.79 19.14 6.11
CA GLU A 219 1.03 18.75 7.30
C GLU A 219 -0.45 19.11 7.20
N LYS A 220 -0.75 20.31 6.68
CA LYS A 220 -2.13 20.79 6.50
C LYS A 220 -2.88 20.07 5.37
N LEU A 221 -2.16 19.42 4.47
CA LEU A 221 -2.70 18.66 3.36
C LEU A 221 -2.97 17.19 3.72
N VAL A 222 -2.32 16.70 4.77
CA VAL A 222 -2.46 15.34 5.26
C VAL A 222 -3.42 15.27 6.44
N ASP A 223 -3.33 16.21 7.38
CA ASP A 223 -4.21 16.28 8.54
C ASP A 223 -5.37 17.26 8.30
N ILE A 224 -6.54 16.69 8.00
CA ILE A 224 -7.78 17.46 7.73
C ILE A 224 -8.12 18.40 8.89
N LYS A 225 -7.77 18.04 10.14
CA LYS A 225 -8.07 18.86 11.32
C LYS A 225 -7.23 20.15 11.37
N LYS A 226 -6.10 20.19 10.67
CA LYS A 226 -5.20 21.34 10.60
C LYS A 226 -5.49 22.27 9.43
N VAL A 227 -6.54 21.99 8.64
CA VAL A 227 -6.90 22.84 7.51
C VAL A 227 -7.42 24.19 8.00
N ASP A 228 -7.03 25.25 7.30
CA ASP A 228 -7.57 26.58 7.52
C ASP A 228 -8.96 26.68 6.86
N ILE A 229 -10.01 26.56 7.66
CA ILE A 229 -11.41 26.64 7.22
C ILE A 229 -11.74 27.99 6.57
N LYS A 230 -11.13 29.08 7.05
CA LYS A 230 -11.32 30.42 6.47
C LYS A 230 -10.73 30.47 5.07
N ALA A 231 -9.51 29.99 4.90
CA ALA A 231 -8.86 29.91 3.59
C ALA A 231 -9.62 28.99 2.61
N VAL A 232 -10.22 27.90 3.10
CA VAL A 232 -11.10 27.03 2.30
C VAL A 232 -12.33 27.83 1.84
N LYS A 233 -12.99 28.55 2.74
CA LYS A 233 -14.15 29.38 2.38
C LYS A 233 -13.78 30.46 1.35
N GLU A 234 -12.69 31.20 1.57
CA GLU A 234 -12.22 32.23 0.64
C GLU A 234 -11.89 31.64 -0.74
N ALA A 235 -11.28 30.45 -0.78
CA ALA A 235 -11.04 29.74 -2.02
C ALA A 235 -12.34 29.31 -2.71
N ALA A 236 -13.34 28.84 -1.95
CA ALA A 236 -14.64 28.46 -2.50
C ALA A 236 -15.34 29.65 -3.15
N ASP A 237 -15.38 30.78 -2.42
CA ASP A 237 -16.00 32.03 -2.86
C ASP A 237 -15.30 32.55 -4.15
N ARG A 238 -13.96 32.54 -4.18
CA ARG A 238 -13.20 32.93 -5.38
C ARG A 238 -13.51 32.06 -6.60
N LEU A 239 -13.70 30.77 -6.39
CA LEU A 239 -14.00 29.82 -7.47
C LEU A 239 -15.47 29.86 -7.89
N GLY A 240 -16.35 30.47 -7.10
CA GLY A 240 -17.80 30.39 -7.30
C GLY A 240 -18.40 29.03 -6.92
N SER A 241 -17.68 28.25 -6.11
CA SER A 241 -18.21 27.02 -5.48
C SER A 241 -18.85 27.35 -4.13
N VAL A 242 -19.67 26.46 -3.58
CA VAL A 242 -20.26 26.67 -2.26
C VAL A 242 -19.44 25.95 -1.20
N PHE A 243 -19.05 26.65 -0.14
CA PHE A 243 -18.58 26.07 1.11
C PHE A 243 -19.10 26.92 2.28
N ASN A 244 -20.00 26.33 3.08
CA ASN A 244 -20.66 26.97 4.21
C ASN A 244 -20.26 26.27 5.52
N PRO A 245 -19.24 26.78 6.23
CA PRO A 245 -18.81 26.19 7.50
C PRO A 245 -19.86 26.34 8.61
N GLU A 246 -20.76 27.33 8.54
CA GLU A 246 -21.80 27.55 9.55
C GLU A 246 -22.85 26.43 9.58
N ALA A 247 -23.00 25.69 8.47
CA ALA A 247 -23.88 24.52 8.40
C ALA A 247 -23.24 23.25 8.99
N LEU A 248 -21.94 23.29 9.33
CA LEU A 248 -21.18 22.14 9.79
C LEU A 248 -21.08 22.09 11.32
N PRO A 249 -21.04 20.87 11.91
CA PRO A 249 -20.74 20.72 13.33
C PRO A 249 -19.41 21.38 13.70
N ASN A 250 -19.41 22.18 14.77
CA ASN A 250 -18.22 22.91 15.25
C ASN A 250 -17.55 23.81 14.19
N LYS A 251 -18.26 24.15 13.10
CA LYS A 251 -17.74 24.95 11.98
C LYS A 251 -16.47 24.38 11.32
N THR A 252 -16.30 23.06 11.38
CA THR A 252 -15.13 22.35 10.81
C THR A 252 -15.56 21.24 9.86
N ILE A 253 -14.64 20.70 9.07
CA ILE A 253 -14.94 19.57 8.18
C ILE A 253 -15.25 18.33 9.04
N PRO A 254 -16.47 17.75 8.92
CA PRO A 254 -16.86 16.61 9.74
C PRO A 254 -16.09 15.35 9.31
N LEU A 255 -15.74 14.53 10.30
CA LEU A 255 -15.09 13.23 10.08
C LEU A 255 -16.02 12.09 10.50
N ASP A 256 -15.98 10.99 9.76
CA ASP A 256 -16.66 9.75 10.10
C ASP A 256 -15.95 9.00 11.24
N ARG A 257 -16.55 7.90 11.71
CA ARG A 257 -15.98 7.03 12.77
C ARG A 257 -14.59 6.46 12.45
N PHE A 258 -14.18 6.49 11.18
CA PHE A 258 -12.88 6.00 10.70
C PHE A 258 -11.89 7.15 10.46
N GLY A 259 -12.26 8.40 10.80
CA GLY A 259 -11.42 9.57 10.66
C GLY A 259 -11.32 10.13 9.24
N ASN A 260 -12.20 9.73 8.31
CA ASN A 260 -12.25 10.28 6.95
C ASN A 260 -13.32 11.37 6.84
N ILE A 261 -13.24 12.23 5.83
CA ILE A 261 -14.25 13.27 5.60
C ILE A 261 -15.62 12.65 5.38
N ASP A 262 -16.61 13.12 6.15
CA ASP A 262 -18.01 12.73 5.98
C ASP A 262 -18.68 13.57 4.89
N TRP A 263 -18.40 13.19 3.63
CA TRP A 263 -18.99 13.81 2.45
C TRP A 263 -20.53 13.72 2.43
N THR A 264 -21.10 12.71 3.07
CA THR A 264 -22.55 12.52 3.13
C THR A 264 -23.18 13.56 4.03
N LEU A 265 -22.67 13.72 5.25
CA LEU A 265 -23.14 14.75 6.17
C LEU A 265 -22.97 16.15 5.58
N MET A 266 -21.84 16.42 4.92
CA MET A 266 -21.63 17.72 4.26
C MET A 266 -22.69 18.01 3.18
N ARG A 267 -23.11 16.99 2.40
CA ARG A 267 -24.18 17.13 1.40
C ARG A 267 -25.55 17.32 2.05
N GLU A 268 -25.87 16.54 3.08
CA GLU A 268 -27.13 16.63 3.82
C GLU A 268 -27.32 18.02 4.44
N LYS A 269 -26.24 18.57 5.01
CA LYS A 269 -26.22 19.93 5.56
C LYS A 269 -26.16 21.03 4.51
N LYS A 270 -26.09 20.67 3.22
CA LYS A 270 -25.86 21.61 2.10
C LYS A 270 -24.66 22.52 2.36
N ALA A 271 -23.66 22.00 3.05
CA ALA A 271 -22.49 22.73 3.50
C ALA A 271 -21.45 22.91 2.38
N PHE A 272 -21.60 22.22 1.25
CA PHE A 272 -20.77 22.43 0.08
C PHE A 272 -21.49 22.08 -1.22
N SER A 273 -21.06 22.70 -2.32
CA SER A 273 -21.51 22.42 -3.68
C SER A 273 -20.34 22.59 -4.65
N PRO A 274 -19.64 21.50 -4.99
CA PRO A 274 -18.50 21.54 -5.91
C PRO A 274 -18.91 21.88 -7.35
N LEU A 275 -17.97 22.48 -8.08
CA LEU A 275 -18.11 22.79 -9.49
C LEU A 275 -18.03 21.52 -10.34
N LYS A 276 -18.94 21.43 -11.32
CA LYS A 276 -19.01 20.32 -12.28
C LYS A 276 -17.92 20.39 -13.36
N SER A 277 -17.32 21.56 -13.56
CA SER A 277 -16.29 21.78 -14.56
C SER A 277 -15.23 22.73 -14.04
N ALA A 278 -13.97 22.41 -14.32
CA ALA A 278 -12.84 23.30 -14.06
C ALA A 278 -12.69 24.37 -15.17
N VAL A 279 -13.38 24.20 -16.31
CA VAL A 279 -13.32 25.07 -17.48
C VAL A 279 -14.73 25.57 -17.82
N LYS A 280 -14.90 26.82 -18.28
CA LYS A 280 -16.22 27.46 -18.49
C LYS A 280 -17.20 26.70 -19.42
N ALA A 281 -16.75 25.71 -20.19
CA ALA A 281 -17.64 24.88 -20.99
C ALA A 281 -18.38 23.87 -20.08
N ALA A 282 -19.68 24.08 -19.88
CA ALA A 282 -20.54 23.13 -19.20
C ALA A 282 -20.62 21.82 -20.00
N GLN A 283 -20.22 20.71 -19.39
CA GLN A 283 -20.44 19.39 -19.97
C GLN A 283 -21.91 19.01 -19.85
N LYS A 284 -22.45 18.34 -20.87
CA LYS A 284 -23.76 17.70 -20.79
C LYS A 284 -23.69 16.62 -19.72
N ASP A 285 -24.54 16.75 -18.71
CA ASP A 285 -24.67 15.76 -17.63
C ASP A 285 -25.40 14.53 -18.17
N GLU A 286 -24.64 13.49 -18.52
CA GLU A 286 -25.18 12.16 -18.82
C GLU A 286 -25.39 11.38 -17.52
N ILE A 287 -26.51 11.63 -16.84
CA ILE A 287 -26.88 10.90 -15.62
C ILE A 287 -27.63 9.64 -16.02
N ARG A 288 -27.15 8.50 -15.53
CA ARG A 288 -27.81 7.21 -15.70
C ARG A 288 -28.53 6.85 -14.42
N ASP A 289 -29.86 6.71 -14.48
CA ASP A 289 -30.71 6.41 -13.33
C ASP A 289 -31.17 4.94 -13.37
N ASN A 290 -30.25 4.03 -13.05
CA ASN A 290 -30.58 2.62 -12.86
C ASN A 290 -29.73 1.99 -11.76
N THR A 291 -30.30 0.98 -11.13
CA THR A 291 -29.67 0.25 -10.03
C THR A 291 -29.33 -1.18 -10.47
N ILE A 292 -28.17 -1.69 -10.06
CA ILE A 292 -27.75 -3.07 -10.26
C ILE A 292 -27.71 -3.76 -8.89
N LEU A 293 -28.31 -4.94 -8.80
CA LEU A 293 -28.30 -5.78 -7.62
C LEU A 293 -27.31 -6.93 -7.80
N PHE A 294 -26.39 -7.07 -6.85
CA PHE A 294 -25.44 -8.18 -6.79
C PHE A 294 -25.86 -9.15 -5.69
N GLU A 295 -25.99 -10.42 -6.04
CA GLU A 295 -26.31 -11.48 -5.09
C GLU A 295 -25.00 -12.14 -4.63
N PRO A 296 -24.68 -12.10 -3.32
CA PRO A 296 -23.51 -12.78 -2.79
C PRO A 296 -23.73 -14.30 -2.77
N PRO A 297 -22.65 -15.11 -2.84
CA PRO A 297 -22.77 -16.56 -2.74
C PRO A 297 -23.23 -17.04 -1.35
N MET A 298 -23.08 -16.20 -0.32
CA MET A 298 -23.39 -16.53 1.07
C MET A 298 -24.74 -15.95 1.50
N VAL A 299 -25.65 -16.81 1.97
CA VAL A 299 -27.06 -16.48 2.27
C VAL A 299 -27.22 -15.53 3.47
N TYR A 300 -26.23 -15.45 4.36
CA TYR A 300 -26.28 -14.55 5.52
C TYR A 300 -25.75 -13.14 5.23
N ILE A 301 -25.20 -12.91 4.04
CA ILE A 301 -24.70 -11.60 3.63
C ILE A 301 -25.78 -10.89 2.82
N LYS A 302 -26.10 -9.64 3.18
CA LYS A 302 -27.05 -8.81 2.44
C LYS A 302 -26.59 -8.60 0.98
N LYS A 303 -27.55 -8.49 0.06
CA LYS A 303 -27.31 -8.16 -1.35
C LYS A 303 -26.67 -6.78 -1.47
N VAL A 304 -25.80 -6.61 -2.46
CA VAL A 304 -25.16 -5.32 -2.75
C VAL A 304 -25.97 -4.55 -3.78
N VAL A 305 -26.25 -3.29 -3.46
CA VAL A 305 -27.00 -2.37 -4.33
C VAL A 305 -26.02 -1.35 -4.91
N PHE A 306 -25.82 -1.38 -6.23
CA PHE A 306 -25.05 -0.38 -6.95
C PHE A 306 -25.99 0.57 -7.68
N ASP A 307 -25.89 1.87 -7.39
CA ASP A 307 -26.74 2.89 -7.98
C ASP A 307 -25.96 3.77 -8.96
N HIS A 308 -26.34 3.76 -10.25
CA HIS A 308 -25.66 4.60 -11.25
C HIS A 308 -25.90 6.08 -11.02
N LYS A 309 -27.06 6.51 -10.50
CA LYS A 309 -27.39 7.92 -10.33
C LYS A 309 -26.40 8.59 -9.37
N THR A 310 -26.10 7.91 -8.27
CA THR A 310 -25.13 8.34 -7.26
C THR A 310 -23.72 8.50 -7.84
N HIS A 311 -23.32 7.67 -8.82
CA HIS A 311 -21.98 7.72 -9.40
C HIS A 311 -21.89 8.64 -10.63
N SER A 312 -22.80 8.48 -11.58
CA SER A 312 -22.86 9.24 -12.85
C SER A 312 -23.17 10.72 -12.66
N SER A 313 -23.76 11.11 -11.52
CA SER A 313 -23.93 12.52 -11.18
C SER A 313 -22.60 13.26 -11.00
N GLN A 314 -21.55 12.59 -10.52
CA GLN A 314 -20.26 13.20 -10.19
C GLN A 314 -19.09 12.77 -11.09
N ILE A 315 -19.28 11.68 -11.85
CA ILE A 315 -18.22 10.99 -12.61
C ILE A 315 -18.71 10.70 -14.03
N LYS A 316 -17.83 10.81 -15.05
CA LYS A 316 -18.15 10.47 -16.44
C LYS A 316 -18.19 8.96 -16.69
N CYS A 317 -18.99 8.52 -17.67
CA CYS A 317 -19.04 7.13 -18.12
C CYS A 317 -17.66 6.55 -18.46
N ALA A 318 -16.84 7.31 -19.19
CA ALA A 318 -15.49 6.91 -19.63
C ALA A 318 -14.48 6.68 -18.50
N VAL A 319 -14.79 7.10 -17.27
CA VAL A 319 -13.95 6.81 -16.10
C VAL A 319 -14.07 5.33 -15.71
N CYS A 320 -15.26 4.74 -15.87
CA CYS A 320 -15.55 3.36 -15.51
C CYS A 320 -15.52 2.42 -16.72
N HIS A 321 -16.05 2.87 -17.86
CA HIS A 321 -16.25 2.04 -19.03
C HIS A 321 -15.33 2.44 -20.19
N PRO A 322 -14.81 1.46 -20.96
CA PRO A 322 -14.85 0.01 -20.71
C PRO A 322 -13.70 -0.48 -19.80
N SER A 323 -12.86 0.43 -19.29
CA SER A 323 -11.57 0.12 -18.68
C SER A 323 -11.66 -0.65 -17.36
N ILE A 324 -12.59 -0.29 -16.48
CA ILE A 324 -12.79 -0.91 -15.16
C ILE A 324 -13.93 -1.93 -15.23
N PHE A 325 -15.01 -1.58 -15.93
CA PHE A 325 -16.18 -2.41 -16.11
C PHE A 325 -16.47 -2.60 -17.59
N LYS A 326 -16.64 -3.85 -18.02
CA LYS A 326 -17.25 -4.18 -19.31
C LYS A 326 -18.72 -3.79 -19.28
N GLU A 327 -19.22 -3.25 -20.39
CA GLU A 327 -20.62 -2.85 -20.58
C GLU A 327 -21.55 -4.05 -20.82
N ALA A 328 -21.35 -5.13 -20.07
CA ALA A 328 -22.14 -6.35 -20.14
C ALA A 328 -22.45 -6.87 -18.73
N LEU A 329 -23.73 -7.13 -18.46
CA LEU A 329 -24.19 -7.64 -17.17
C LEU A 329 -23.59 -9.03 -16.92
N GLY A 330 -23.07 -9.27 -15.72
CA GLY A 330 -22.42 -10.54 -15.37
C GLY A 330 -20.98 -10.69 -15.87
N ALA A 331 -20.54 -9.94 -16.88
CA ALA A 331 -19.21 -10.10 -17.52
C ALA A 331 -18.00 -9.64 -16.67
N ASN A 332 -18.25 -9.05 -15.49
CA ASN A 332 -17.24 -8.49 -14.61
C ASN A 332 -17.13 -9.35 -13.35
N PRO A 333 -15.98 -10.02 -13.05
CA PRO A 333 -15.81 -10.88 -11.88
C PRO A 333 -15.60 -10.09 -10.57
N VAL A 334 -16.60 -9.28 -10.17
CA VAL A 334 -16.51 -8.48 -8.94
C VAL A 334 -16.55 -9.39 -7.71
N SER A 335 -15.52 -9.31 -6.88
CA SER A 335 -15.42 -9.96 -5.56
C SER A 335 -14.70 -9.05 -4.57
N MET A 336 -14.80 -9.35 -3.27
CA MET A 336 -14.04 -8.61 -2.25
C MET A 336 -12.53 -8.73 -2.45
N THR A 337 -12.04 -9.88 -2.92
CA THR A 337 -10.62 -10.11 -3.27
C THR A 337 -10.18 -9.23 -4.43
N GLU A 338 -10.99 -9.15 -5.50
CA GLU A 338 -10.70 -8.27 -6.62
C GLU A 338 -10.71 -6.79 -6.19
N MET A 339 -11.65 -6.43 -5.32
CA MET A 339 -11.71 -5.08 -4.75
C MET A 339 -10.50 -4.75 -3.87
N SER A 340 -10.01 -5.68 -3.04
CA SER A 340 -8.78 -5.46 -2.24
C SER A 340 -7.55 -5.32 -3.12
N ASN A 341 -7.53 -5.98 -4.28
CA ASN A 341 -6.47 -5.85 -5.29
C ASN A 341 -6.59 -4.54 -6.10
N GLY A 342 -7.62 -3.73 -5.86
CA GLY A 342 -7.83 -2.45 -6.50
C GLY A 342 -8.61 -2.50 -7.82
N ASN A 343 -9.28 -3.62 -8.11
CA ASN A 343 -10.14 -3.79 -9.29
C ASN A 343 -11.61 -3.43 -8.98
N PHE A 344 -12.40 -3.17 -10.02
CA PHE A 344 -13.84 -2.85 -9.93
C PHE A 344 -14.14 -1.74 -8.91
N CYS A 345 -15.00 -1.99 -7.92
CA CYS A 345 -15.33 -1.04 -6.87
C CYS A 345 -14.07 -0.57 -6.11
N GLY A 346 -13.07 -1.43 -5.94
CA GLY A 346 -11.81 -1.10 -5.28
C GLY A 346 -10.84 -0.26 -6.09
N TYR A 347 -11.19 0.04 -7.34
CA TYR A 347 -10.51 1.09 -8.10
C TYR A 347 -10.67 2.46 -7.40
N CYS A 348 -11.83 2.70 -6.79
CA CYS A 348 -12.15 3.95 -6.10
C CYS A 348 -12.32 3.78 -4.58
N HIS A 349 -13.10 2.80 -4.13
CA HIS A 349 -13.34 2.54 -2.71
C HIS A 349 -12.07 2.02 -2.02
N GLY A 350 -11.76 2.59 -0.85
CA GLY A 350 -10.48 2.35 -0.15
C GLY A 350 -9.33 3.24 -0.61
N LYS A 351 -9.44 3.90 -1.77
CA LYS A 351 -8.43 4.82 -2.31
C LYS A 351 -8.90 6.27 -2.25
N VAL A 352 -9.92 6.63 -3.04
CA VAL A 352 -10.51 7.98 -3.14
C VAL A 352 -11.91 8.07 -2.53
N SER A 353 -12.54 6.92 -2.28
CA SER A 353 -13.84 6.77 -1.63
C SER A 353 -13.71 5.90 -0.38
N PHE A 354 -14.79 5.79 0.41
CA PHE A 354 -14.81 5.11 1.71
C PHE A 354 -14.21 3.70 1.67
N LYS A 355 -13.65 3.26 2.81
CA LYS A 355 -12.97 1.96 2.97
C LYS A 355 -13.97 0.81 3.12
N PHE A 356 -13.53 -0.41 2.80
CA PHE A 356 -14.37 -1.61 2.84
C PHE A 356 -14.79 -2.09 4.24
N ALA A 357 -14.22 -1.53 5.31
CA ALA A 357 -14.57 -1.87 6.68
C ALA A 357 -16.04 -1.54 7.03
N ASP A 358 -16.70 -0.69 6.23
CA ASP A 358 -18.10 -0.32 6.41
C ASP A 358 -19.02 -1.12 5.48
N CYS A 359 -19.18 -2.43 5.75
CA CYS A 359 -19.89 -3.38 4.88
C CYS A 359 -21.30 -2.89 4.49
N ASN A 360 -22.00 -2.27 5.45
CA ASN A 360 -23.39 -1.84 5.30
C ASN A 360 -23.59 -0.67 4.33
N ARG A 361 -22.51 -0.04 3.84
CA ARG A 361 -22.63 0.99 2.79
C ARG A 361 -22.98 0.41 1.43
N CYS A 362 -22.64 -0.85 1.19
CA CYS A 362 -22.92 -1.55 -0.06
C CYS A 362 -23.95 -2.67 0.16
N HIS A 363 -23.78 -3.44 1.25
CA HIS A 363 -24.61 -4.57 1.63
C HIS A 363 -25.89 -4.10 2.35
N THR A 364 -26.82 -3.50 1.60
CA THR A 364 -27.98 -2.81 2.17
C THR A 364 -29.26 -3.62 2.14
N LYS A 365 -29.42 -4.54 1.17
CA LYS A 365 -30.70 -5.20 0.87
C LYS A 365 -30.73 -6.64 1.38
N ALA A 366 -31.76 -7.06 2.11
CA ALA A 366 -31.81 -8.41 2.66
C ALA A 366 -31.96 -9.49 1.56
N MET A 367 -31.58 -10.74 1.87
CA MET A 367 -31.61 -11.83 0.89
C MET A 367 -33.02 -12.23 0.45
N ASN A 368 -33.99 -12.10 1.36
CA ASN A 368 -35.41 -12.34 1.12
C ASN A 368 -36.10 -11.21 0.33
N GLU A 369 -35.45 -10.05 0.16
CA GLU A 369 -36.01 -8.96 -0.63
C GLU A 369 -35.80 -9.18 -2.14
N GLY A 370 -36.90 -9.13 -2.89
CA GLY A 370 -36.90 -9.19 -4.36
C GLY A 370 -36.23 -7.96 -4.99
N ALA A 371 -35.83 -8.05 -6.26
CA ALA A 371 -35.00 -7.02 -6.88
C ALA A 371 -35.64 -5.63 -6.99
N GLY A 372 -36.98 -5.55 -7.02
CA GLY A 372 -37.68 -4.29 -7.30
C GLY A 372 -37.34 -3.80 -8.71
N GLY A 373 -37.11 -2.49 -8.86
CA GLY A 373 -36.66 -1.89 -10.14
C GLY A 373 -35.18 -2.09 -10.49
N ALA A 374 -34.42 -2.85 -9.68
CA ALA A 374 -33.00 -3.09 -9.93
C ALA A 374 -32.76 -4.22 -10.93
N ILE A 375 -31.74 -4.07 -11.77
CA ILE A 375 -31.28 -5.09 -12.71
C ILE A 375 -30.46 -6.14 -11.94
N ILE A 376 -30.87 -7.41 -11.97
CA ILE A 376 -30.21 -8.49 -11.23
C ILE A 376 -28.97 -8.98 -11.99
N ARG A 377 -27.79 -8.85 -11.37
CA ARG A 377 -26.58 -9.54 -11.81
C ARG A 377 -26.55 -10.93 -11.16
N LYS A 378 -26.93 -11.97 -11.90
CA LYS A 378 -26.62 -13.35 -11.51
C LYS A 378 -25.14 -13.62 -11.85
N GLN A 379 -24.38 -14.19 -10.92
CA GLN A 379 -23.06 -14.74 -11.25
C GLN A 379 -23.29 -15.90 -12.24
N GLN A 380 -22.55 -15.90 -13.34
CA GLN A 380 -22.41 -17.09 -14.18
C GLN A 380 -21.45 -18.08 -13.54
#